data_AF-A0A0G3H0F3-F1
#
_entry.id   AF-A0A0G3H0F3-F1
#
_cell.length_a   1.000
_cell.length_b   1.000
_cell.length_c   1.000
_cell.angle_alpha   90.00
_cell.angle_beta   90.00
_cell.angle_gamma   90.00
#
_symmetry.space_group_name_H-M   'P 1'
#
loop_
_entity.id
_entity.type
_entity.pdbx_description
1 polymer ?
#
loop_
_entity_poly.entity_id
_entity_poly.type
_entity_poly.pdbx_seq_one_letter_code
_entity_poly.pdbx_strand_id
1 'polypeptide(L)'
;MMAWVNGASRTSTPEWRRLRRHAKKMLPYECDDCGDVPDSEELHLDHVVPHAEGGSDELGNLVWRCASCHAEKTQAEALRGIARRKQRGRVYDPDRERHPGLL
;
A
#
# COMPACT_ATOMS: atom_id res chain seq x y z
N MET A 1 31.01 1.92 1.04
CA MET A 1 29.92 2.05 2.03
C MET A 1 28.64 2.35 1.27
N MET A 2 27.85 1.34 0.91
CA MET A 2 26.60 1.55 0.15
C MET A 2 25.47 1.82 1.14
N ALA A 3 25.17 3.10 1.33
CA ALA A 3 24.01 3.53 2.12
C ALA A 3 22.74 3.20 1.32
N TRP A 4 21.88 2.37 1.89
CA TRP A 4 20.55 2.14 1.36
C TRP A 4 19.76 3.44 1.51
N VAL A 5 19.58 4.16 0.40
CA VAL A 5 18.62 5.28 0.37
C VAL A 5 17.22 4.67 0.33
N ASN A 6 16.42 4.92 1.37
CA ASN A 6 15.00 4.63 1.30
C ASN A 6 14.41 5.50 0.19
N GLY A 7 14.06 4.88 -0.95
CA GLY A 7 13.43 5.57 -2.06
C GLY A 7 12.09 6.19 -1.64
N ALA A 8 11.66 7.24 -2.32
CA ALA A 8 10.36 7.85 -2.10
C ALA A 8 9.26 6.78 -2.17
N SER A 9 8.45 6.64 -1.11
CA SER A 9 7.27 5.78 -1.15
C SER A 9 6.28 6.33 -2.18
N ARG A 10 5.45 5.49 -2.80
CA ARG A 10 4.44 5.94 -3.76
C ARG A 10 3.54 7.03 -3.17
N THR A 11 3.22 6.93 -1.88
CA THR A 11 2.41 7.90 -1.14
C THR A 11 3.10 9.24 -0.89
N SER A 12 4.40 9.35 -1.15
CA SER A 12 5.18 10.60 -1.04
C SER A 12 5.34 11.36 -2.37
N THR A 13 4.91 10.77 -3.49
CA THR A 13 5.09 11.38 -4.82
C THR A 13 4.22 12.62 -5.04
N PRO A 14 4.63 13.56 -5.91
CA PRO A 14 3.78 14.69 -6.32
C PRO A 14 2.43 14.26 -6.91
N GLU A 15 2.41 13.16 -7.66
CA GLU A 15 1.21 12.54 -8.24
C GLU A 15 0.22 12.15 -7.15
N TRP A 16 0.69 11.44 -6.13
CA TRP A 16 -0.14 11.05 -5.00
C TRP A 16 -0.68 12.26 -4.23
N ARG A 17 0.16 13.28 -4.02
CA ARG A 17 -0.29 14.52 -3.37
C ARG A 17 -1.39 15.23 -4.18
N ARG A 18 -1.33 15.21 -5.51
CA ARG A 18 -2.40 15.75 -6.38
C ARG A 18 -3.67 14.91 -6.28
N LEU A 19 -3.54 13.59 -6.37
CA LEU A 19 -4.64 12.65 -6.23
C LEU A 19 -5.34 12.77 -4.88
N ARG A 20 -4.59 12.89 -3.78
CA ARG A 20 -5.14 13.11 -2.43
C ARG A 20 -5.98 14.38 -2.33
N ARG A 21 -5.50 15.49 -2.91
CA ARG A 21 -6.29 16.73 -2.96
C ARG A 21 -7.55 16.60 -3.81
N HIS A 22 -7.50 15.80 -4.86
CA HIS A 22 -8.67 15.53 -5.70
C HIS A 22 -9.69 14.64 -4.98
N ALA A 23 -9.23 13.54 -4.38
CA ALA A 23 -10.05 12.64 -3.56
C ALA A 23 -10.76 13.39 -2.42
N LYS A 24 -10.10 14.37 -1.79
CA LYS A 24 -10.69 15.18 -0.69
C LYS A 24 -11.88 16.03 -1.17
N LYS A 25 -12.02 16.26 -2.48
CA LYS A 25 -13.14 16.98 -3.09
C LYS A 25 -14.23 16.06 -3.62
N MET A 26 -13.89 14.82 -3.97
CA MET A 26 -14.76 13.92 -4.73
C MET A 26 -15.36 12.79 -3.88
N LEU A 27 -14.67 12.39 -2.81
CA LEU A 27 -15.07 11.27 -1.95
C LEU A 27 -15.61 11.78 -0.61
N PRO A 28 -16.54 11.05 0.02
CA PRO A 28 -16.97 11.36 1.39
C PRO A 28 -15.78 11.28 2.34
N TYR A 29 -15.60 12.30 3.18
CA TYR A 29 -14.45 12.37 4.10
C TYR A 29 -14.78 11.71 5.44
N GLU A 30 -15.05 10.41 5.38
CA GLU A 30 -15.36 9.54 6.51
C GLU A 30 -14.61 8.21 6.35
N CYS A 31 -14.37 7.49 7.44
CA CYS A 31 -13.73 6.19 7.36
C CYS A 31 -14.65 5.17 6.68
N ASP A 32 -14.20 4.58 5.58
CA ASP A 32 -14.96 3.59 4.82
C ASP A 32 -15.26 2.31 5.61
N ASP A 33 -14.38 1.92 6.54
CA ASP A 33 -14.55 0.69 7.30
C ASP A 33 -15.43 0.85 8.56
N CYS A 34 -15.34 1.98 9.28
CA CYS A 34 -16.04 2.17 10.56
C CYS A 34 -17.01 3.37 10.61
N GLY A 35 -17.03 4.21 9.58
CA GLY A 35 -17.88 5.41 9.50
C GLY A 35 -17.41 6.60 10.34
N ASP A 36 -16.23 6.53 10.96
CA ASP A 36 -15.70 7.62 11.79
C ASP A 36 -15.42 8.88 10.95
N VAL A 37 -15.89 10.03 11.44
CA VAL A 37 -15.65 11.34 10.83
C VAL A 37 -14.74 12.10 11.80
N PRO A 38 -13.47 12.32 11.46
CA PRO A 38 -12.54 12.82 12.45
C PRO A 38 -12.72 14.31 12.70
N ASP A 39 -12.75 14.69 13.97
CA ASP A 39 -12.84 16.09 14.40
C ASP A 39 -11.49 16.84 14.31
N SER A 40 -10.37 16.13 14.48
CA SER A 40 -9.02 16.73 14.52
C SER A 40 -7.96 16.02 13.67
N GLU A 41 -8.05 14.69 13.54
CA GLU A 41 -7.05 13.89 12.81
C GLU A 41 -7.40 13.77 11.32
N GLU A 42 -6.40 13.78 10.43
CA GLU A 42 -6.68 13.57 9.01
C GLU A 42 -6.84 12.08 8.69
N LEU A 43 -7.87 11.73 7.92
CA LEU A 43 -7.98 10.40 7.32
C LEU A 43 -6.83 10.12 6.35
N HIS A 44 -6.43 8.85 6.29
CA HIS A 44 -5.52 8.31 5.31
C HIS A 44 -6.28 8.01 4.02
N LEU A 45 -5.77 8.48 2.89
CA LEU A 45 -6.24 8.00 1.59
C LEU A 45 -5.57 6.66 1.35
N ASP A 46 -6.36 5.64 1.08
CA ASP A 46 -5.90 4.27 0.97
C ASP A 46 -6.56 3.55 -0.21
N HIS A 47 -5.86 2.57 -0.74
CA HIS A 47 -6.36 1.74 -1.84
C HIS A 47 -7.29 0.65 -1.30
N VAL A 48 -8.46 0.43 -1.90
CA VAL A 48 -9.34 -0.71 -1.58
C VAL A 48 -8.64 -2.02 -1.95
N VAL A 49 -8.21 -2.14 -3.21
CA VAL A 49 -7.29 -3.19 -3.67
C VAL A 49 -5.88 -2.62 -3.65
N PRO A 50 -4.92 -3.21 -2.90
CA PRO A 50 -3.56 -2.70 -2.82
C PRO A 50 -2.85 -2.73 -4.18
N HIS A 51 -1.98 -1.76 -4.44
CA HIS A 51 -1.17 -1.74 -5.66
C HIS A 51 -0.32 -3.02 -5.83
N ALA A 52 0.22 -3.58 -4.74
CA ALA A 52 0.97 -4.85 -4.77
C ALA A 52 0.11 -6.07 -5.15
N GLU A 53 -1.21 -5.90 -5.19
CA GLU A 53 -2.22 -6.90 -5.57
C GLU A 53 -2.93 -6.49 -6.88
N GLY A 54 -2.43 -5.46 -7.58
CA GLY A 54 -2.97 -5.01 -8.88
C GLY A 54 -3.92 -3.82 -8.81
N GLY A 55 -4.07 -3.17 -7.67
CA GLY A 55 -4.91 -1.99 -7.51
C GLY A 55 -4.44 -0.76 -8.31
N SER A 56 -5.41 -0.03 -8.86
CA SER A 56 -5.18 1.23 -9.58
C SER A 56 -5.18 2.46 -8.65
N ASP A 57 -4.64 3.58 -9.13
CA ASP A 57 -4.72 4.89 -8.47
C ASP A 57 -5.98 5.68 -8.88
N GLU A 58 -7.02 4.99 -9.36
CA GLU A 58 -8.27 5.62 -9.77
C GLU A 58 -9.16 5.88 -8.56
N LEU A 59 -9.97 6.95 -8.59
CA LEU A 59 -10.85 7.29 -7.48
C LEU A 59 -11.76 6.14 -7.02
N GLY A 60 -12.20 5.27 -7.93
CA GLY A 60 -13.04 4.11 -7.60
C GLY A 60 -12.33 3.02 -6.78
N ASN A 61 -11.00 3.05 -6.71
CA ASN A 61 -10.20 2.15 -5.88
C ASN A 61 -9.62 2.87 -4.65
N LEU A 62 -10.07 4.10 -4.35
CA LEU A 62 -9.54 4.90 -3.25
C LEU A 62 -10.64 5.21 -2.25
N VAL A 63 -10.31 5.11 -0.98
CA VAL A 63 -11.21 5.45 0.12
C VAL A 63 -10.44 6.13 1.24
N TRP A 64 -11.18 6.80 2.13
CA TRP A 64 -10.60 7.38 3.33
C TRP A 64 -10.70 6.39 4.49
N ARG A 65 -9.64 6.27 5.29
CA ARG A 65 -9.59 5.39 6.46
C ARG A 65 -8.99 6.11 7.67
N CYS A 66 -9.55 5.86 8.84
CA CYS A 66 -8.94 6.32 10.09
C CYS A 66 -7.64 5.54 10.37
N ALA A 67 -6.82 6.03 11.30
CA ALA A 67 -5.52 5.46 11.57
C ALA A 67 -5.58 3.99 12.02
N SER A 68 -6.58 3.61 12.83
CA SER A 68 -6.74 2.24 13.31
C SER A 68 -7.11 1.28 12.18
N CYS A 69 -8.18 1.57 11.42
CA CYS A 69 -8.61 0.72 10.32
C CYS A 69 -7.53 0.61 9.22
N HIS A 70 -6.83 1.71 8.92
CA HIS A 70 -5.69 1.68 8.00
C HIS A 70 -4.55 0.78 8.49
N ALA A 71 -4.22 0.82 9.80
CA ALA A 71 -3.19 -0.02 10.38
C ALA A 71 -3.57 -1.51 10.35
N GLU A 72 -4.82 -1.85 10.68
CA GLU A 72 -5.35 -3.22 10.61
C GLU A 72 -5.26 -3.78 9.17
N LYS A 73 -5.71 -2.99 8.18
CA LYS A 73 -5.62 -3.37 6.77
C LYS A 73 -4.18 -3.55 6.31
N THR A 74 -3.28 -2.62 6.66
CA THR A 74 -1.85 -2.70 6.32
C THR A 74 -1.21 -3.97 6.90
N GLN A 75 -1.55 -4.33 8.13
CA GLN A 75 -1.05 -5.56 8.76
C GLN A 75 -1.54 -6.81 8.01
N ALA A 76 -2.84 -6.86 7.68
CA ALA A 76 -3.40 -7.97 6.92
C ALA A 76 -2.73 -8.11 5.53
N GLU A 77 -2.47 -7.00 4.85
CA GLU A 77 -1.75 -6.95 3.57
C GLU A 77 -0.32 -7.44 3.66
N ALA A 78 0.40 -7.03 4.71
CA ALA A 78 1.76 -7.48 4.95
C ALA A 78 1.80 -9.01 5.12
N LEU A 79 0.86 -9.57 5.89
CA LEU A 79 0.72 -11.02 6.07
C LEU A 79 0.41 -11.73 4.75
N ARG A 80 -0.51 -11.20 3.93
CA ARG A 80 -0.79 -11.73 2.59
C ARG A 80 0.44 -11.68 1.68
N GLY A 81 1.20 -10.59 1.73
CA GLY A 81 2.45 -10.44 0.98
C GLY A 81 3.52 -11.46 1.37
N ILE A 82 3.68 -11.72 2.68
CA ILE A 82 4.57 -12.76 3.21
C ILE A 82 4.13 -14.15 2.71
N ALA A 83 2.83 -14.45 2.77
CA ALA A 83 2.29 -15.73 2.30
C ALA A 83 2.55 -15.94 0.79
N ARG A 84 2.28 -14.93 -0.06
CA ARG A 84 2.60 -14.96 -1.50
C ARG A 84 4.09 -15.21 -1.75
N ARG A 85 4.97 -14.56 -0.99
CA ARG A 85 6.41 -14.77 -1.09
C ARG A 85 6.81 -16.21 -0.76
N LYS A 86 6.27 -16.79 0.31
CA LYS A 86 6.54 -18.19 0.69
C LYS A 86 6.08 -19.18 -0.40
N GLN A 87 4.93 -18.93 -1.02
CA GLN A 87 4.43 -19.74 -2.14
C GLN A 87 5.37 -19.66 -3.36
N ARG A 88 5.87 -18.46 -3.70
CA ARG A 88 6.81 -18.25 -4.81
C ARG A 88 8.21 -18.82 -4.55
N GLY A 89 8.72 -18.71 -3.33
CA GLY A 89 10.03 -19.23 -2.93
C GLY A 89 10.13 -20.75 -2.87
N ARG A 90 9.02 -21.47 -3.13
CA ARG A 90 8.96 -22.93 -3.24
C ARG A 90 9.09 -23.46 -4.66
N VAL A 91 9.08 -22.59 -5.69
CA VAL A 91 9.28 -23.03 -7.07
C VAL A 91 10.77 -23.23 -7.27
N TYR A 92 11.21 -24.49 -7.29
CA TYR A 92 12.52 -24.86 -7.82
C TYR A 92 12.54 -24.50 -9.31
N ASP A 93 13.36 -23.51 -9.65
CA ASP A 93 13.61 -23.10 -11.04
C ASP A 93 15.05 -23.52 -11.39
N PRO A 94 15.23 -24.60 -12.18
CA PRO A 94 16.56 -25.11 -12.53
C PRO A 94 17.35 -24.14 -13.43
N ASP A 95 16.67 -23.19 -14.08
CA ASP A 95 17.26 -22.25 -15.04
C ASP A 95 17.56 -20.87 -14.43
N ARG A 96 17.13 -20.65 -13.18
CA ARG A 96 17.43 -19.41 -12.45
C ARG A 96 18.91 -19.39 -12.07
N GLU A 97 19.71 -18.65 -12.83
CA GLU A 97 21.13 -18.38 -12.57
C GLU A 97 21.38 -18.21 -11.06
N ARG A 98 22.25 -19.05 -10.49
CA ARG A 98 22.56 -19.01 -9.06
C ARG A 98 23.14 -17.62 -8.75
N HIS A 99 22.48 -16.87 -7.88
CA HIS A 99 22.97 -15.55 -7.49
C HIS A 99 24.42 -15.66 -6.99
N PRO A 100 25.35 -14.79 -7.45
CA PRO A 100 26.80 -14.95 -7.27
C PRO A 100 27.30 -14.77 -5.82
N GLY A 101 26.40 -14.68 -4.84
CA GLY A 101 26.71 -14.46 -3.42
C GLY A 101 26.59 -15.70 -2.53
N LEU A 102 26.45 -16.90 -3.10
CA LEU A 102 26.49 -18.17 -2.39
C LEU A 102 27.74 -18.93 -2.84
N LEU A 103 28.90 -18.55 -2.30
CA LEU A 103 30.14 -19.34 -2.26
C LEU A 103 30.55 -19.52 -0.80
#